data_AF-A0A3N5FTS7-F1
#
_entry.id   AF-A0A3N5FTS7-F1
#
_cell.length_a   1.000
_cell.length_b   1.000
_cell.length_c   1.000
_cell.angle_alpha   90.00
_cell.angle_beta   90.00
_cell.angle_gamma   90.00
#
_symmetry.space_group_name_H-M   'P 1'
#
loop_
_entity.id
_entity.type
_entity.pdbx_description
1 polymer ?
#
loop_
_entity_poly.entity_id
_entity_poly.type
_entity_poly.pdbx_seq_one_letter_code
_entity_poly.pdbx_strand_id
1 'polypeptide(L)'
;MPRRSLPIPGLLLLAAALSLAAGPALAHPREAVPTPEQVAQEVMDALGGKQAWDDTRFLRFTFVGRRTHWWDKQTGRHRLEGQTQDGKKFVVLENVNTKEGMAWIDGQKAEGDQAKELVERAYAAWINDTYWLLMPYKLQDPGVNLSYV
;
A
#
# COMPACT_ATOMS: atom_id res chain seq x y z
N MET A 1 29.52 -15.18 90.31
CA MET A 1 28.33 -14.74 91.08
C MET A 1 28.52 -13.27 91.44
N PRO A 2 27.46 -12.42 91.52
CA PRO A 2 26.02 -12.70 91.58
C PRO A 2 25.25 -12.20 90.31
N ARG A 3 24.20 -12.88 89.83
CA ARG A 3 22.79 -12.90 90.31
C ARG A 3 22.17 -11.49 90.26
N ARG A 4 21.29 -11.18 89.31
CA ARG A 4 19.81 -11.32 89.35
C ARG A 4 19.30 -10.38 88.23
N SER A 5 18.16 -10.47 87.55
CA SER A 5 16.87 -11.14 87.78
C SER A 5 16.03 -10.89 86.51
N LEU A 6 15.25 -11.88 86.06
CA LEU A 6 14.13 -11.67 85.13
C LEU A 6 12.94 -11.05 85.88
N PRO A 7 12.11 -10.24 85.18
CA PRO A 7 10.71 -10.64 85.02
C PRO A 7 10.13 -10.42 83.60
N ILE A 8 9.18 -11.29 83.27
CA ILE A 8 8.21 -11.31 82.14
C ILE A 8 6.99 -10.43 82.53
N PRO A 9 5.96 -10.07 81.70
CA PRO A 9 5.83 -9.81 80.25
C PRO A 9 5.32 -8.37 79.96
N GLY A 10 5.49 -7.89 78.72
CA GLY A 10 4.82 -6.68 78.22
C GLY A 10 4.24 -6.94 76.85
N LEU A 11 2.97 -7.33 76.80
CA LEU A 11 2.18 -7.39 75.57
C LEU A 11 1.96 -5.95 75.08
N LEU A 12 2.62 -5.55 74.00
CA LEU A 12 2.30 -4.34 73.26
C LEU A 12 2.18 -4.71 71.79
N LEU A 13 0.93 -4.81 71.36
CA LEU A 13 0.50 -4.75 69.97
C LEU A 13 1.19 -3.57 69.29
N LEU A 14 2.02 -3.83 68.28
CA LEU A 14 2.34 -2.83 67.28
C LEU A 14 2.12 -3.44 65.90
N ALA A 15 1.25 -2.76 65.16
CA ALA A 15 0.70 -3.17 63.89
C ALA A 15 1.77 -3.58 62.87
N ALA A 16 1.48 -4.65 62.14
CA ALA A 16 2.15 -4.96 60.90
C ALA A 16 1.92 -3.80 59.91
N ALA A 17 2.92 -2.94 59.75
CA ALA A 17 3.02 -2.10 58.57
C ALA A 17 3.47 -3.00 57.41
N LEU A 18 2.49 -3.68 56.79
CA LEU A 18 2.68 -4.33 55.51
C LEU A 18 2.80 -3.20 54.47
N SER A 19 4.03 -2.73 54.26
CA SER A 19 4.34 -1.83 53.16
C SER A 19 4.11 -2.61 51.85
N LEU A 20 2.90 -2.54 51.28
CA LEU A 20 2.74 -2.76 49.84
C LEU A 20 3.43 -1.59 49.15
N ALA A 21 4.74 -1.70 48.96
CA ALA A 21 5.38 -1.03 47.86
C ALA A 21 4.86 -1.71 46.60
N ALA A 22 3.75 -1.20 46.07
CA ALA A 22 3.41 -1.39 44.67
C ALA A 22 4.56 -0.76 43.88
N GLY A 23 5.59 -1.54 43.59
CA GLY A 23 6.60 -1.15 42.61
C GLY A 23 5.86 -0.77 41.32
N PRO A 24 6.31 0.26 40.58
CA PRO A 24 5.66 0.61 39.33
C PRO A 24 5.58 -0.69 38.52
N ALA A 25 4.35 -1.09 38.17
CA ALA A 25 4.14 -2.13 37.19
C ALA A 25 5.08 -1.78 36.05
N LEU A 26 6.01 -2.68 35.72
CA LEU A 26 6.93 -2.48 34.61
C LEU A 26 6.04 -2.21 33.40
N ALA A 27 5.89 -0.92 33.07
CA ALA A 27 5.19 -0.52 31.89
C ALA A 27 6.01 -1.16 30.78
N HIS A 28 5.47 -2.18 30.13
CA HIS A 28 5.99 -2.60 28.84
C HIS A 28 6.15 -1.30 28.05
N PRO A 29 7.36 -0.98 27.52
CA PRO A 29 7.51 0.19 26.68
C PRO A 29 6.42 0.10 25.64
N ARG A 30 5.46 1.03 25.68
CA ARG A 30 4.45 1.09 24.65
C ARG A 30 5.25 1.39 23.40
N GLU A 31 5.36 0.42 22.51
CA GLU A 31 6.00 0.64 21.22
C GLU A 31 5.41 1.93 20.64
N ALA A 32 6.29 2.84 20.24
CA ALA A 32 5.86 4.10 19.68
C ALA A 32 4.93 3.79 18.50
N VAL A 33 3.72 4.33 18.52
CA VAL A 33 2.80 4.18 17.40
C VAL A 33 3.46 4.85 16.19
N PRO A 34 3.63 4.13 15.05
CA PRO A 34 4.29 4.70 13.89
C PRO A 34 3.48 5.89 13.35
N THR A 35 4.16 6.92 12.86
CA THR A 35 3.50 8.03 12.15
C THR A 35 2.94 7.53 10.81
N PRO A 36 1.93 8.23 10.23
CA PRO A 36 1.42 7.86 8.90
C PRO A 36 2.50 7.78 7.82
N GLU A 37 3.52 8.64 7.89
CA GLU A 37 4.67 8.63 6.99
C GLU A 37 5.54 7.38 7.19
N GLN A 38 5.71 6.92 8.44
CA GLN A 38 6.42 5.68 8.73
C GLN A 38 5.66 4.48 8.17
N VAL A 39 4.33 4.45 8.32
CA VAL A 39 3.49 3.39 7.72
C VAL A 39 3.58 3.41 6.18
N ALA A 40 3.52 4.59 5.56
CA ALA A 40 3.69 4.72 4.11
C ALA A 40 5.08 4.24 3.65
N GLN A 41 6.12 4.50 4.43
CA GLN A 41 7.47 4.01 4.14
C GLN A 41 7.55 2.48 4.26
N GLU A 42 6.96 1.89 5.30
CA GLU A 42 6.90 0.42 5.46
C GLU A 42 6.18 -0.25 4.28
N VAL A 43 5.09 0.34 3.80
CA VAL A 43 4.39 -0.12 2.58
C VAL A 43 5.32 -0.05 1.37
N MET A 44 6.01 1.07 1.16
CA MET A 44 6.94 1.24 0.04
C MET A 44 8.09 0.23 0.08
N ASP A 45 8.66 0.00 1.27
CA ASP A 45 9.74 -0.96 1.47
C ASP A 45 9.26 -2.39 1.18
N ALA A 46 8.07 -2.75 1.65
CA ALA A 46 7.44 -4.05 1.36
C ALA A 46 7.16 -4.28 -0.13
N LEU A 47 6.97 -3.20 -0.90
CA LEU A 47 6.79 -3.25 -2.35
C LEU A 47 8.11 -3.30 -3.14
N GLY A 48 9.27 -3.27 -2.46
CA GLY A 48 10.60 -3.28 -3.07
C GLY A 48 11.30 -1.92 -3.10
N GLY A 49 10.70 -0.90 -2.52
CA GLY A 49 11.26 0.43 -2.37
C GLY A 49 11.14 1.31 -3.63
N LYS A 50 11.38 2.61 -3.44
CA LYS A 50 11.26 3.62 -4.50
C LYS A 50 12.21 3.37 -5.68
N GLN A 51 13.46 2.97 -5.42
CA GLN A 51 14.44 2.75 -6.49
C GLN A 51 13.99 1.63 -7.44
N ALA A 52 13.54 0.50 -6.90
CA ALA A 52 13.05 -0.61 -7.74
C ALA A 52 11.82 -0.19 -8.56
N TRP A 53 10.93 0.62 -7.98
CA TRP A 53 9.80 1.19 -8.70
C TRP A 53 10.23 2.13 -9.84
N ASP A 54 11.19 3.02 -9.59
CA ASP A 54 11.69 3.98 -10.58
C ASP A 54 12.41 3.25 -11.73
N ASP A 55 13.18 2.20 -11.43
CA ASP A 55 13.90 1.38 -12.41
C ASP A 55 12.98 0.43 -13.21
N THR A 56 11.77 0.15 -12.71
CA THR A 56 10.81 -0.73 -13.39
C THR A 56 10.36 -0.12 -14.71
N ARG A 57 10.80 -0.73 -15.81
CA ARG A 57 10.45 -0.27 -17.16
C ARG A 57 9.14 -0.85 -17.68
N PHE A 58 8.93 -2.16 -17.51
CA PHE A 58 7.81 -2.86 -18.13
C PHE A 58 6.83 -3.39 -17.08
N LEU A 59 5.55 -3.13 -17.30
CA LEU A 59 4.47 -3.71 -16.52
C LEU A 59 3.56 -4.53 -17.43
N ARG A 60 3.22 -5.74 -16.98
CA ARG A 60 2.20 -6.58 -17.61
C ARG A 60 1.28 -7.11 -16.54
N PHE A 61 -0.02 -6.90 -16.69
CA PHE A 61 -1.02 -7.41 -15.76
C PHE A 61 -2.37 -7.57 -16.46
N THR A 62 -3.23 -8.42 -15.90
CA THR A 62 -4.61 -8.57 -16.36
C THR A 62 -5.55 -8.05 -15.29
N PHE A 63 -6.23 -6.95 -15.57
CA PHE A 63 -7.20 -6.35 -14.67
C PHE A 63 -8.49 -7.17 -14.64
N VAL A 64 -8.88 -7.63 -13.44
CA VAL A 64 -10.09 -8.43 -13.14
C VAL A 64 -10.34 -9.60 -14.10
N GLY A 65 -9.27 -10.19 -14.66
CA GLY A 65 -9.35 -11.30 -15.62
C GLY A 65 -9.87 -10.93 -17.02
N ARG A 66 -10.02 -9.63 -17.35
CA ARG A 66 -10.68 -9.18 -18.60
C ARG A 66 -9.78 -8.37 -19.53
N ARG A 67 -9.01 -7.43 -18.97
CA ARG A 67 -8.18 -6.49 -19.75
C ARG A 67 -6.72 -6.75 -19.46
N THR A 68 -5.95 -7.17 -20.45
CA THR A 68 -4.51 -7.38 -20.29
C THR A 68 -3.77 -6.18 -20.82
N HIS A 69 -2.93 -5.59 -19.96
CA HIS A 69 -2.10 -4.45 -20.25
C HIS A 69 -0.65 -4.90 -20.43
N TRP A 70 0.05 -4.28 -21.38
CA TRP A 70 1.51 -4.25 -21.45
C TRP A 70 1.93 -2.80 -21.60
N TRP A 71 2.79 -2.34 -20.71
CA TRP A 71 3.17 -0.94 -20.65
C TRP A 71 4.69 -0.78 -20.51
N ASP A 72 5.30 -0.06 -21.45
CA ASP A 72 6.66 0.48 -21.34
C ASP A 72 6.55 1.86 -20.67
N LYS A 73 6.76 1.91 -19.35
CA LYS A 73 6.61 3.10 -18.52
C LYS A 73 7.56 4.24 -18.94
N GLN A 74 8.71 3.90 -19.51
CA GLN A 74 9.70 4.88 -19.97
C GLN A 74 9.29 5.56 -21.27
N THR A 75 8.76 4.81 -22.25
CA THR A 75 8.42 5.38 -23.57
C THR A 75 6.94 5.72 -23.72
N GLY A 76 6.10 5.28 -22.78
CA GLY A 76 4.64 5.41 -22.86
C GLY A 76 3.97 4.41 -23.80
N ARG A 77 4.69 3.44 -24.39
CA ARG A 77 4.06 2.45 -25.29
C ARG A 77 3.17 1.53 -24.49
N HIS A 78 1.93 1.38 -24.93
CA HIS A 78 0.91 0.61 -24.26
C HIS A 78 0.19 -0.31 -25.25
N ARG A 79 -0.06 -1.54 -24.82
CA ARG A 79 -0.93 -2.49 -25.49
C ARG A 79 -2.03 -2.88 -24.54
N LEU A 80 -3.26 -2.80 -25.01
CA LEU A 80 -4.43 -3.31 -24.31
C LEU A 80 -5.06 -4.43 -25.13
N GLU A 81 -5.35 -5.55 -24.48
CA GLU A 81 -6.14 -6.64 -25.06
C GLU A 81 -7.35 -6.95 -24.18
N GLY A 82 -8.45 -7.36 -24.81
CA GLY A 82 -9.63 -7.83 -24.11
C GLY A 82 -10.72 -8.32 -25.05
N GLN A 83 -11.95 -8.34 -24.53
CA GLN A 83 -13.15 -8.64 -25.30
C GLN A 83 -14.19 -7.54 -25.15
N THR A 84 -14.91 -7.25 -26.22
CA THR A 84 -16.10 -6.38 -26.22
C THR A 84 -17.26 -7.09 -25.52
N GLN A 85 -18.38 -6.37 -25.29
CA GLN A 85 -19.57 -6.97 -24.68
C GLN A 85 -20.20 -8.06 -25.57
N ASP A 86 -20.09 -7.94 -26.89
CA ASP A 86 -20.53 -8.95 -27.86
C ASP A 86 -19.49 -10.07 -28.09
N GLY A 87 -18.44 -10.14 -27.27
CA GLY A 87 -17.48 -11.25 -27.24
C GLY A 87 -16.36 -11.18 -28.28
N LYS A 88 -16.27 -10.09 -29.05
CA LYS A 88 -15.20 -9.90 -30.04
C LYS A 88 -13.90 -9.55 -29.36
N LYS A 89 -12.79 -10.13 -29.84
CA LYS A 89 -11.46 -9.81 -29.30
C LYS A 89 -11.03 -8.46 -29.81
N PHE A 90 -10.46 -7.63 -28.95
CA PHE A 90 -9.85 -6.38 -29.36
C PHE A 90 -8.39 -6.30 -28.95
N VAL A 91 -7.62 -5.56 -29.75
CA VAL A 91 -6.25 -5.16 -29.44
C VAL A 91 -6.14 -3.67 -29.72
N VAL A 92 -5.59 -2.91 -28.79
CA VAL A 92 -5.21 -1.50 -28.99
C VAL A 92 -3.73 -1.36 -28.75
N LEU A 93 -3.03 -0.69 -29.66
CA LEU A 93 -1.64 -0.28 -29.51
C LEU A 93 -1.61 1.24 -29.52
N GLU A 94 -1.18 1.85 -28.41
CA GLU A 94 -1.18 3.30 -28.24
C GLU A 94 0.09 3.78 -27.52
N ASN A 95 0.29 5.09 -27.50
CA ASN A 95 1.21 5.74 -26.60
C ASN A 95 0.43 6.59 -25.60
N VAL A 96 0.54 6.29 -24.30
CA VAL A 96 -0.24 7.00 -23.25
C VAL A 96 0.20 8.45 -23.06
N ASN A 97 1.40 8.82 -23.51
CA ASN A 97 1.89 10.19 -23.44
C ASN A 97 1.34 11.07 -24.58
N THR A 98 1.20 10.52 -25.79
CA THR A 98 0.66 11.27 -26.95
C THR A 98 -0.83 11.04 -27.17
N LYS A 99 -1.37 9.94 -26.61
CA LYS A 99 -2.74 9.44 -26.80
C LYS A 99 -3.06 9.06 -28.23
N GLU A 100 -2.03 8.75 -29.01
CA GLU A 100 -2.16 8.28 -30.39
C GLU A 100 -2.01 6.77 -30.46
N GLY A 101 -2.75 6.12 -31.35
CA GLY A 101 -2.74 4.67 -31.44
C GLY A 101 -3.52 4.09 -32.62
N MET A 102 -3.58 2.78 -32.63
CA MET A 102 -4.32 1.96 -33.58
C MET A 102 -5.07 0.86 -32.82
N ALA A 103 -6.22 0.46 -33.36
CA ALA A 103 -7.05 -0.57 -32.77
C ALA A 103 -7.47 -1.62 -33.80
N TRP A 104 -7.73 -2.83 -33.30
CA TRP A 104 -8.21 -3.96 -34.08
C TRP A 104 -9.34 -4.66 -33.33
N ILE A 105 -10.35 -5.11 -34.07
CA ILE A 105 -11.44 -5.97 -33.60
C ILE A 105 -11.43 -7.25 -34.43
N ASP A 106 -11.34 -8.42 -33.78
CA ASP A 106 -11.21 -9.74 -34.41
C ASP A 106 -10.14 -9.78 -35.52
N GLY A 107 -9.01 -9.10 -35.29
CA GLY A 107 -7.89 -9.00 -36.23
C GLY A 107 -8.07 -8.00 -37.36
N GLN A 108 -9.25 -7.39 -37.53
CA GLN A 108 -9.49 -6.35 -38.52
C GLN A 108 -9.16 -4.98 -37.94
N LYS A 109 -8.39 -4.19 -38.69
CA LYS A 109 -8.01 -2.84 -38.27
C LYS A 109 -9.25 -1.95 -38.24
N ALA A 110 -9.49 -1.29 -37.12
CA ALA A 110 -10.53 -0.26 -37.02
C ALA A 110 -10.04 1.03 -37.70
N GLU A 111 -10.96 1.78 -38.28
CA GLU A 111 -10.67 3.04 -38.97
C GLU A 111 -11.64 4.16 -38.56
N GLY A 112 -11.30 5.39 -38.94
CA GLY A 112 -12.13 6.56 -38.68
C GLY A 112 -12.43 6.76 -37.19
N ASP A 113 -13.69 7.06 -36.88
CA ASP A 113 -14.11 7.38 -35.52
C ASP A 113 -14.15 6.15 -34.60
N GLN A 114 -14.34 4.95 -35.15
CA GLN A 114 -14.24 3.70 -34.36
C GLN A 114 -12.83 3.51 -33.80
N ALA A 115 -11.80 3.79 -34.60
CA ALA A 115 -10.41 3.70 -34.14
C ALA A 115 -10.13 4.70 -33.02
N LYS A 116 -10.61 5.95 -33.16
CA LYS A 116 -10.45 6.99 -32.14
C LYS A 116 -11.13 6.59 -30.82
N GLU A 117 -12.38 6.14 -30.87
CA GLU A 117 -13.11 5.70 -29.68
C GLU A 117 -12.38 4.56 -28.96
N LEU A 118 -11.87 3.57 -29.70
CA LEU A 118 -11.15 2.45 -29.11
C LEU A 118 -9.84 2.88 -28.43
N VAL A 119 -9.10 3.82 -29.02
CA VAL A 119 -7.88 4.39 -28.42
C VAL A 119 -8.22 5.22 -27.18
N GLU A 120 -9.21 6.10 -27.24
CA GLU A 120 -9.65 6.89 -26.08
C GLU A 120 -10.08 5.99 -24.91
N ARG A 121 -10.82 4.91 -25.20
CA ARG A 121 -11.23 3.93 -24.20
C ARG A 121 -10.07 3.11 -23.66
N ALA A 122 -9.04 2.81 -24.47
CA ALA A 122 -7.84 2.13 -24.01
C ALA A 122 -7.05 3.02 -23.04
N TYR A 123 -6.89 4.30 -23.36
CA TYR A 123 -6.27 5.29 -22.48
C TYR A 123 -7.05 5.44 -21.16
N ALA A 124 -8.37 5.54 -21.21
CA ALA A 124 -9.22 5.61 -20.01
C ALA A 124 -9.10 4.33 -19.15
N ALA A 125 -9.04 3.16 -19.79
CA ALA A 125 -8.81 1.90 -19.10
C ALA A 125 -7.41 1.85 -18.47
N TRP A 126 -6.38 2.33 -19.16
CA TRP A 126 -5.03 2.43 -18.60
C TRP A 126 -5.02 3.28 -17.33
N ILE A 127 -5.64 4.47 -17.33
CA ILE A 127 -5.72 5.33 -16.13
C ILE A 127 -6.33 4.55 -14.96
N ASN A 128 -7.52 3.98 -15.13
CA ASN A 128 -8.24 3.32 -14.06
C ASN A 128 -7.50 2.06 -13.57
N ASP A 129 -7.10 1.20 -14.50
CA ASP A 129 -6.64 -0.15 -14.16
C ASP A 129 -5.23 -0.10 -13.57
N THR A 130 -4.38 0.79 -14.09
CA THR A 130 -3.06 1.01 -13.48
C THR A 130 -3.19 1.71 -12.14
N TYR A 131 -4.16 2.60 -11.93
CA TYR A 131 -4.39 3.19 -10.62
C TYR A 131 -4.65 2.12 -9.56
N TRP A 132 -5.53 1.16 -9.83
CA TRP A 132 -5.82 0.05 -8.89
C TRP A 132 -4.59 -0.80 -8.58
N LEU A 133 -3.71 -1.03 -9.55
CA LEU A 133 -2.46 -1.76 -9.34
C LEU A 133 -1.42 -0.94 -8.55
N LEU A 134 -1.34 0.36 -8.84
CA LEU A 134 -0.24 1.22 -8.42
C LEU A 134 -0.56 2.14 -7.25
N MET A 135 -1.82 2.16 -6.77
CA MET A 135 -2.28 3.01 -5.67
C MET A 135 -1.32 2.99 -4.46
N PRO A 136 -0.77 1.84 -4.01
CA PRO A 136 0.16 1.84 -2.87
C PRO A 136 1.42 2.70 -3.10
N TYR A 137 1.95 2.76 -4.33
CA TYR A 137 3.09 3.61 -4.66
C TYR A 137 2.76 5.12 -4.63
N LYS A 138 1.47 5.47 -4.62
CA LYS A 138 1.00 6.86 -4.63
C LYS A 138 0.89 7.47 -3.23
N LEU A 139 1.10 6.69 -2.16
CA LEU A 139 1.06 7.20 -0.78
C LEU A 139 2.08 8.31 -0.52
N GLN A 140 3.16 8.35 -1.31
CA GLN A 140 4.22 9.35 -1.22
C GLN A 140 4.23 10.33 -2.41
N ASP A 141 3.17 10.36 -3.24
CA ASP A 141 3.08 11.29 -4.37
C ASP A 141 3.05 12.75 -3.85
N PRO A 142 3.69 13.70 -4.57
CA PRO A 142 3.63 15.12 -4.21
C PRO A 142 2.19 15.62 -4.07
N GLY A 143 1.89 16.28 -2.95
CA GLY A 143 0.56 16.83 -2.65
C GLY A 143 -0.37 15.89 -1.89
N VAL A 144 0.04 14.66 -1.58
CA VAL A 144 -0.70 13.76 -0.68
C VAL A 144 -0.54 14.23 0.77
N ASN A 145 -1.66 14.27 1.51
CA ASN A 145 -1.69 14.48 2.94
C ASN A 145 -2.09 13.17 3.63
N LEU A 146 -1.22 12.62 4.48
CA LEU A 146 -1.43 11.36 5.20
C LEU A 146 -2.06 11.55 6.58
N SER A 147 -2.32 12.80 6.99
CA SER A 147 -3.04 13.10 8.22
C SER A 147 -4.55 13.11 7.99
N TYR A 148 -5.29 12.58 8.96
CA TYR A 148 -6.73 12.76 9.06
C TYR A 148 -7.02 14.06 9.79
N VAL A 149 -7.92 14.89 9.25
CA VAL A 149 -8.34 16.17 9.83
C VAL A 149 -9.71 16.04 10.45
#